data_AF-A0A7C5IR69-F1
#
_entry.id   AF-A0A7C5IR69-F1
#
_cell.length_a   1.000
_cell.length_b   1.000
_cell.length_c   1.000
_cell.angle_alpha   90.00
_cell.angle_beta   90.00
_cell.angle_gamma   90.00
#
_symmetry.space_group_name_H-M   'P 1'
#
loop_
_entity.id
_entity.type
_entity.pdbx_description
1 polymer ?
#
loop_
_entity_poly.entity_id
_entity_poly.type
_entity_poly.pdbx_seq_one_letter_code
_entity_poly.pdbx_strand_id
1 'polypeptide(L)'
;MKKSILICGIIGLCLHLPGQTFNSLIANGGNKKIEWKTSTSGNGYGHKIYNFDPGGKTLLKIAARHNSSSWTDLMTFTSNGKIGIGTTNPKSKFHLYDNKLLASAANSSHLLTRISGRSSNTFMNNVWLRRDAAGSSWLTTRLHDGISIDASYLTPGTNTKTWWERDPYNNVQS
;
A
#
# COMPACT_ATOMS: atom_id res chain seq x y z
N MET A 1 17.40 -31.61 15.42
CA MET A 1 16.81 -32.63 14.53
C MET A 1 15.77 -31.99 13.63
N LYS A 2 16.01 -31.89 12.31
CA LYS A 2 15.00 -31.43 11.35
C LYS A 2 14.00 -32.58 11.15
N LYS A 3 12.76 -32.43 11.61
CA LYS A 3 11.68 -33.36 11.26
C LYS A 3 11.29 -33.10 9.81
N SER A 4 11.90 -33.82 8.87
CA SER A 4 11.51 -33.83 7.46
C SER A 4 10.52 -34.96 7.22
N ILE A 5 9.29 -34.61 6.85
CA ILE A 5 8.25 -35.55 6.45
C ILE A 5 8.48 -35.87 4.97
N LEU A 6 8.88 -37.11 4.67
CA LEU A 6 9.00 -37.62 3.31
C LEU A 6 7.62 -38.17 2.90
N ILE A 7 6.91 -37.48 2.01
CA ILE A 7 5.70 -38.01 1.37
C ILE A 7 6.08 -38.34 -0.08
N CYS A 8 6.35 -39.61 -0.34
CA CYS A 8 6.44 -40.14 -1.69
C CYS A 8 5.01 -40.36 -2.20
N GLY A 9 4.66 -39.77 -3.34
CA GLY A 9 3.27 -39.62 -3.79
C GLY A 9 2.61 -40.91 -4.27
N ILE A 10 1.28 -40.96 -4.09
CA ILE A 10 0.38 -41.59 -5.05
C ILE A 10 -0.58 -40.50 -5.51
N ILE A 11 -0.64 -40.33 -6.83
CA ILE A 11 -1.48 -39.36 -7.54
C ILE A 11 -2.93 -39.48 -7.05
N GLY A 12 -3.52 -38.37 -6.57
CA GLY A 12 -4.95 -38.27 -6.29
C GLY A 12 -5.43 -38.62 -4.87
N LEU A 13 -4.55 -38.99 -3.93
CA LEU A 13 -4.95 -39.25 -2.53
C LEU A 13 -4.68 -38.03 -1.64
N CYS A 14 -5.72 -37.39 -1.12
CA CYS A 14 -5.58 -36.40 -0.05
C CYS A 14 -5.32 -37.15 1.27
N LEU A 15 -4.06 -37.20 1.71
CA LEU A 15 -3.70 -37.79 2.99
C LEU A 15 -3.92 -36.75 4.11
N HIS A 16 -5.02 -36.90 4.85
CA HIS A 16 -5.29 -36.09 6.03
C HIS A 16 -4.54 -36.66 7.25
N LEU A 17 -3.37 -36.10 7.56
CA LEU A 17 -2.67 -36.38 8.82
C LEU A 17 -2.97 -35.26 9.82
N PRO A 18 -3.74 -35.51 10.89
CA PRO A 18 -4.03 -34.48 11.89
C PRO A 18 -2.75 -34.06 12.64
N GLY A 19 -2.61 -32.76 12.92
CA GLY A 19 -1.58 -32.22 13.82
C GLY A 19 -0.19 -31.96 13.21
N GLN A 20 -0.07 -31.82 11.89
CA GLN A 20 1.22 -31.51 11.26
C GLN A 20 1.64 -30.05 11.50
N THR A 21 2.91 -29.85 11.89
CA THR A 21 3.57 -28.55 11.92
C THR A 21 4.68 -28.52 10.88
N PHE A 22 4.86 -27.38 10.22
CA PHE A 22 5.98 -27.16 9.31
C PHE A 22 6.72 -25.90 9.73
N ASN A 23 8.06 -25.95 9.75
CA ASN A 23 8.90 -24.79 10.03
C ASN A 23 9.25 -24.01 8.76
N SER A 24 9.20 -24.65 7.59
CA SER A 24 9.50 -24.05 6.29
C SER A 24 8.71 -24.76 5.20
N LEU A 25 8.20 -23.96 4.27
CA LEU A 25 7.61 -24.42 3.02
C LEU A 25 8.60 -24.10 1.89
N ILE A 26 9.26 -25.13 1.34
CA ILE A 26 10.16 -24.97 0.21
C ILE A 26 9.39 -25.29 -1.06
N ALA A 27 9.14 -24.28 -1.89
CA ALA A 27 8.42 -24.44 -3.15
C ALA A 27 9.35 -24.11 -4.33
N ASN A 28 9.91 -25.14 -4.98
CA ASN A 28 10.82 -24.98 -6.10
C ASN A 28 10.05 -24.60 -7.40
N GLY A 29 10.61 -23.70 -8.23
CA GLY A 29 10.05 -23.21 -9.50
C GLY A 29 9.28 -21.88 -9.42
N GLY A 30 8.90 -21.27 -10.56
CA GLY A 30 8.28 -19.92 -10.61
C GLY A 30 6.86 -19.81 -10.01
N ASN A 31 6.38 -18.56 -9.82
CA ASN A 31 5.01 -18.18 -9.43
C ASN A 31 4.48 -18.78 -8.11
N LYS A 32 5.33 -18.86 -7.08
CA LYS A 32 4.93 -19.37 -5.76
C LYS A 32 4.29 -18.29 -4.90
N LYS A 33 3.20 -18.67 -4.24
CA LYS A 33 2.39 -17.78 -3.41
C LYS A 33 1.73 -18.56 -2.29
N ILE A 34 1.50 -17.88 -1.18
CA ILE A 34 0.46 -18.23 -0.22
C ILE A 34 -0.73 -17.34 -0.55
N GLU A 35 -1.88 -17.94 -0.85
CA GLU A 35 -3.09 -17.24 -1.29
C GLU A 35 -4.25 -17.58 -0.35
N TRP A 36 -4.86 -16.55 0.21
CA TRP A 36 -6.09 -16.64 1.00
C TRP A 36 -7.23 -16.03 0.19
N LYS A 37 -8.19 -16.86 -0.21
CA LYS A 37 -9.41 -16.39 -0.88
C LYS A 37 -10.49 -16.17 0.18
N THR A 38 -11.06 -14.96 0.21
CA THR A 38 -12.17 -14.64 1.11
C THR A 38 -13.53 -15.00 0.50
N SER A 39 -13.60 -15.22 -0.82
CA SER A 39 -14.77 -15.72 -1.52
C SER A 39 -14.37 -16.39 -2.83
N THR A 40 -15.14 -17.41 -3.22
CA THR A 40 -15.06 -18.09 -4.52
C THR A 40 -16.10 -17.57 -5.52
N SER A 41 -17.02 -16.70 -5.10
CA SER A 41 -18.01 -16.08 -5.98
C SER A 41 -17.38 -14.99 -6.85
N GLY A 42 -17.92 -14.79 -8.06
CA GLY A 42 -17.53 -13.71 -8.98
C GLY A 42 -16.07 -13.73 -9.44
N ASN A 43 -15.53 -12.55 -9.75
CA ASN A 43 -14.20 -12.40 -10.39
C ASN A 43 -13.00 -12.63 -9.45
N GLY A 44 -13.26 -12.90 -8.16
CA GLY A 44 -12.25 -13.30 -7.18
C GLY A 44 -12.01 -12.27 -6.09
N TYR A 45 -11.77 -12.78 -4.88
CA TYR A 45 -11.56 -12.02 -3.66
C TYR A 45 -10.43 -12.63 -2.85
N GLY A 46 -9.54 -11.82 -2.30
CA GLY A 46 -8.53 -12.32 -1.38
C GLY A 46 -7.21 -11.56 -1.38
N HIS A 47 -6.25 -12.16 -0.68
CA HIS A 47 -4.89 -11.64 -0.47
C HIS A 47 -3.87 -12.73 -0.80
N LYS A 48 -2.68 -12.32 -1.23
CA LYS A 48 -1.56 -13.24 -1.42
C LYS A 48 -0.25 -12.61 -1.01
N ILE A 49 0.64 -13.46 -0.51
CA ILE A 49 2.07 -13.17 -0.38
C ILE A 49 2.79 -14.02 -1.40
N TYR A 50 3.62 -13.41 -2.24
CA TYR A 50 4.27 -14.11 -3.33
C TYR A 50 5.64 -13.54 -3.68
N ASN A 51 6.49 -14.41 -4.22
CA ASN A 51 7.82 -14.04 -4.70
C ASN A 51 7.77 -13.80 -6.20
N PHE A 52 8.56 -12.84 -6.68
CA PHE A 52 8.68 -12.52 -8.09
C PHE A 52 10.11 -12.04 -8.40
N ASP A 53 10.71 -12.56 -9.46
CA ASP A 53 12.06 -12.16 -9.89
C ASP A 53 12.01 -11.52 -11.28
N PRO A 54 11.99 -10.18 -11.37
CA PRO A 54 12.07 -9.47 -12.65
C PRO A 54 13.49 -9.45 -13.27
N GLY A 55 14.49 -10.05 -12.64
CA GLY A 55 15.90 -9.87 -12.99
C GLY A 55 16.52 -8.67 -12.24
N GLY A 56 17.77 -8.84 -11.79
CA GLY A 56 18.55 -7.84 -11.06
C GLY A 56 18.14 -7.61 -9.60
N LYS A 57 16.97 -8.10 -9.17
CA LYS A 57 16.52 -8.16 -7.77
C LYS A 57 15.40 -9.17 -7.63
N THR A 58 15.29 -9.80 -6.46
CA THR A 58 14.12 -10.62 -6.11
C THR A 58 13.15 -9.77 -5.29
N LEU A 59 11.85 -9.96 -5.53
CA LEU A 59 10.77 -9.24 -4.84
C LEU A 59 9.96 -10.20 -3.99
N LEU A 60 9.64 -9.79 -2.76
CA LEU A 60 8.53 -10.33 -1.98
C LEU A 60 7.40 -9.32 -2.01
N LYS A 61 6.20 -9.76 -2.38
CA LYS A 61 5.05 -8.88 -2.60
C LYS A 61 3.84 -9.30 -1.80
N ILE A 62 3.09 -8.30 -1.36
CA ILE A 62 1.74 -8.45 -0.81
C ILE A 62 0.78 -7.88 -1.85
N ALA A 63 -0.22 -8.67 -2.26
CA ALA A 63 -1.21 -8.26 -3.23
C ALA A 63 -2.63 -8.60 -2.78
N ALA A 64 -3.60 -7.82 -3.24
CA ALA A 64 -5.01 -8.02 -2.98
C ALA A 64 -5.85 -7.87 -4.23
N ARG A 65 -7.07 -8.39 -4.17
CA ARG A 65 -8.12 -8.16 -5.16
C ARG A 65 -9.48 -8.21 -4.49
N HIS A 66 -10.41 -7.43 -5.00
CA HIS A 66 -11.79 -7.40 -4.57
C HIS A 66 -12.69 -7.35 -5.79
N ASN A 67 -13.54 -8.37 -5.97
CA ASN A 67 -14.41 -8.53 -7.13
C ASN A 67 -13.68 -8.32 -8.48
N SER A 68 -12.45 -8.84 -8.61
CA SER A 68 -11.59 -8.59 -9.77
C SER A 68 -10.75 -9.79 -10.12
N SER A 69 -10.60 -10.07 -11.41
CA SER A 69 -9.71 -11.12 -11.91
C SER A 69 -8.23 -10.73 -11.77
N SER A 70 -7.95 -9.43 -11.67
CA SER A 70 -6.60 -8.88 -11.55
C SER A 70 -6.19 -8.69 -10.10
N TRP A 71 -4.91 -8.98 -9.82
CA TRP A 71 -4.29 -8.71 -8.53
C TRP A 71 -3.59 -7.35 -8.56
N THR A 72 -3.77 -6.57 -7.50
CA THR A 72 -3.05 -5.31 -7.30
C THR A 72 -1.95 -5.52 -6.27
N ASP A 73 -0.71 -5.19 -6.64
CA ASP A 73 0.41 -5.17 -5.71
C ASP A 73 0.29 -3.98 -4.76
N LEU A 74 0.21 -4.26 -3.46
CA LEU A 74 0.06 -3.25 -2.42
C LEU A 74 1.41 -2.82 -1.85
N MET A 75 2.27 -3.80 -1.54
CA MET A 75 3.57 -3.60 -0.93
C MET A 75 4.62 -4.52 -1.55
N THR A 76 5.82 -3.99 -1.76
CA THR A 76 6.96 -4.70 -2.32
C THR A 76 8.18 -4.57 -1.41
N PHE A 77 8.74 -5.71 -1.01
CA PHE A 77 10.07 -5.81 -0.41
C PHE A 77 11.05 -6.27 -1.47
N THR A 78 12.16 -5.56 -1.61
CA THR A 78 13.20 -5.90 -2.59
C THR A 78 14.38 -6.59 -1.89
N SER A 79 15.05 -7.51 -2.59
CA SER A 79 16.32 -8.10 -2.14
C SER A 79 17.42 -7.07 -1.88
N ASN A 80 17.27 -5.86 -2.41
CA ASN A 80 18.18 -4.73 -2.19
C ASN A 80 17.88 -3.96 -0.89
N GLY A 81 16.99 -4.47 -0.04
CA GLY A 81 16.65 -3.90 1.26
C GLY A 81 15.87 -2.59 1.17
N LYS A 82 14.97 -2.48 0.19
CA LYS A 82 14.01 -1.37 0.02
C LYS A 82 12.57 -1.87 0.11
N ILE A 83 11.69 -1.04 0.67
CA ILE A 83 10.25 -1.28 0.80
C ILE A 83 9.50 -0.23 -0.03
N GLY A 84 8.59 -0.67 -0.89
CA GLY A 84 7.68 0.18 -1.65
C GLY A 84 6.23 -0.10 -1.27
N ILE A 85 5.42 0.95 -1.13
CA ILE A 85 3.94 0.85 -1.03
C ILE A 85 3.38 1.54 -2.28
N GLY A 86 2.56 0.82 -3.06
CA GLY A 86 2.06 1.29 -4.36
C GLY A 86 3.11 1.35 -5.49
N THR A 87 4.34 0.87 -5.26
CA THR A 87 5.41 0.82 -6.28
C THR A 87 6.26 -0.45 -6.17
N THR A 88 6.68 -0.98 -7.32
CA THR A 88 7.59 -2.13 -7.43
C THR A 88 9.05 -1.72 -7.65
N ASN A 89 9.30 -0.42 -7.83
CA ASN A 89 10.64 0.13 -8.05
C ASN A 89 10.98 1.26 -7.05
N PRO A 90 11.06 0.95 -5.75
CA PRO A 90 11.35 1.95 -4.72
C PRO A 90 12.69 2.64 -4.96
N LYS A 91 12.69 3.98 -4.90
CA LYS A 91 13.89 4.80 -5.12
C LYS A 91 14.68 5.02 -3.82
N SER A 92 13.99 5.16 -2.70
CA SER A 92 14.52 5.24 -1.33
C SER A 92 14.36 3.91 -0.57
N LYS A 93 14.92 3.82 0.67
CA LYS A 93 14.73 2.66 1.57
C LYS A 93 13.26 2.39 1.87
N PHE A 94 12.47 3.44 2.04
CA PHE A 94 11.02 3.39 2.14
C PHE A 94 10.42 4.37 1.13
N HIS A 95 9.63 3.86 0.18
CA HIS A 95 9.01 4.66 -0.88
C HIS A 95 7.50 4.39 -0.91
N LEU A 96 6.73 5.33 -0.37
CA LEU A 96 5.29 5.40 -0.59
C LEU A 96 5.03 6.11 -1.91
N TYR A 97 4.28 5.48 -2.81
CA TYR A 97 3.90 6.05 -4.09
C TYR A 97 2.41 5.86 -4.32
N ASP A 98 1.69 6.96 -4.44
CA ASP A 98 0.29 6.97 -4.83
C ASP A 98 0.19 7.47 -6.28
N ASN A 99 -0.39 6.66 -7.16
CA ASN A 99 -0.55 7.00 -8.57
C ASN A 99 -1.84 7.78 -8.86
N LYS A 100 -2.63 8.08 -7.83
CA LYS A 100 -3.83 8.89 -7.96
C LYS A 100 -3.46 10.35 -8.21
N LEU A 101 -3.90 10.87 -9.36
CA LEU A 101 -3.74 12.28 -9.69
C LEU A 101 -4.68 13.15 -8.85
N LEU A 102 -4.19 14.32 -8.47
CA LEU A 102 -5.02 15.37 -7.91
C LEU A 102 -5.96 15.91 -9.00
N ALA A 103 -7.27 15.90 -8.74
CA ALA A 103 -8.28 16.39 -9.68
C ALA A 103 -7.99 17.84 -10.10
N SER A 104 -8.36 18.21 -11.34
CA SER A 104 -8.00 19.48 -11.96
C SER A 104 -8.84 20.68 -11.50
N ALA A 105 -9.94 20.45 -10.78
CA ALA A 105 -10.80 21.53 -10.27
C ALA A 105 -10.13 22.29 -9.11
N ALA A 106 -10.35 23.61 -9.02
CA ALA A 106 -9.91 24.40 -7.88
C ALA A 106 -10.46 23.82 -6.56
N ASN A 107 -9.69 23.96 -5.48
CA ASN A 107 -9.96 23.42 -4.15
C ASN A 107 -10.03 21.88 -4.07
N SER A 108 -9.68 21.16 -5.13
CA SER A 108 -9.50 19.71 -5.04
C SER A 108 -8.38 19.38 -4.06
N SER A 109 -8.58 18.35 -3.24
CA SER A 109 -7.56 17.86 -2.31
C SER A 109 -7.42 16.35 -2.38
N HIS A 110 -6.21 15.85 -2.18
CA HIS A 110 -5.90 14.43 -2.11
C HIS A 110 -5.02 14.14 -0.89
N LEU A 111 -5.47 13.24 -0.02
CA LEU A 111 -4.73 12.84 1.18
C LEU A 111 -3.61 11.87 0.78
N LEU A 112 -2.36 12.21 1.14
CA LEU A 112 -1.19 11.37 0.89
C LEU A 112 -0.89 10.46 2.08
N THR A 113 -0.85 11.04 3.29
CA THR A 113 -0.55 10.30 4.52
C THR A 113 -1.36 10.84 5.69
N ARG A 114 -1.63 9.95 6.64
CA ARG A 114 -2.30 10.24 7.91
C ARG A 114 -1.57 9.54 9.04
N ILE A 115 -1.28 10.26 10.10
CA ILE A 115 -0.92 9.72 11.41
C ILE A 115 -2.00 10.16 12.38
N SER A 116 -2.65 9.23 13.08
CA SER A 116 -3.76 9.55 13.96
C SER A 116 -3.69 8.83 15.30
N GLY A 117 -4.20 9.48 16.34
CA GLY A 117 -4.30 8.97 17.70
C GLY A 117 -5.58 9.46 18.38
N ARG A 118 -5.78 9.04 19.64
CA ARG A 118 -7.03 9.33 20.37
C ARG A 118 -6.72 9.68 21.83
N SER A 119 -7.18 10.84 22.29
CA SER A 119 -7.05 11.30 23.70
C SER A 119 -8.40 11.66 24.34
N SER A 120 -9.44 11.81 23.52
CA SER A 120 -10.89 11.95 23.81
C SER A 120 -11.56 12.26 22.49
N ASN A 121 -10.92 13.14 21.71
CA ASN A 121 -11.15 13.35 20.29
C ASN A 121 -10.16 12.52 19.45
N THR A 122 -10.49 12.34 18.17
CA THR A 122 -9.53 11.83 17.20
C THR A 122 -8.61 12.98 16.77
N PHE A 123 -7.32 12.85 17.05
CA PHE A 123 -6.29 13.74 16.54
C PHE A 123 -5.67 13.13 15.29
N MET A 124 -5.47 13.93 14.24
CA MET A 124 -4.79 13.50 13.03
C MET A 124 -3.79 14.56 12.58
N ASN A 125 -2.56 14.14 12.27
CA ASN A 125 -1.68 14.85 11.37
C ASN A 125 -1.86 14.25 9.98
N ASN A 126 -2.24 15.08 9.02
CA ASN A 126 -2.53 14.71 7.65
C ASN A 126 -1.68 15.56 6.70
N VAL A 127 -1.13 14.91 5.68
CA VAL A 127 -0.44 15.57 4.57
C VAL A 127 -1.28 15.41 3.31
N TRP A 128 -1.62 16.52 2.66
CA TRP A 128 -2.41 16.55 1.44
C TRP A 128 -1.69 17.24 0.29
N LEU A 129 -2.04 16.86 -0.93
CA LEU A 129 -1.94 17.75 -2.08
C LEU A 129 -3.24 18.55 -2.17
N ARG A 130 -3.14 19.86 -2.35
CA ARG A 130 -4.30 20.75 -2.56
C ARG A 130 -4.09 21.56 -3.84
N ARG A 131 -5.18 21.77 -4.59
CA ARG A 131 -5.20 22.61 -5.78
C ARG A 131 -5.83 23.95 -5.47
N ASP A 132 -5.15 25.04 -5.81
CA ASP A 132 -5.62 26.40 -5.50
C ASP A 132 -6.46 27.01 -6.62
N ALA A 133 -6.09 26.70 -7.86
CA ALA A 133 -6.78 27.13 -9.06
C ALA A 133 -6.92 25.96 -10.04
N ALA A 134 -7.95 26.01 -10.88
CA ALA A 134 -8.19 24.93 -11.85
C ALA A 134 -6.98 24.76 -12.79
N GLY A 135 -6.58 23.52 -13.06
CA GLY A 135 -5.44 23.21 -13.90
C GLY A 135 -4.82 21.85 -13.60
N SER A 136 -3.65 21.59 -14.20
CA SER A 136 -2.86 20.36 -13.97
C SER A 136 -1.41 20.66 -13.57
N SER A 137 -1.03 21.94 -13.50
CA SER A 137 0.34 22.38 -13.21
C SER A 137 0.68 22.28 -11.72
N TRP A 138 1.94 21.96 -11.43
CA TRP A 138 2.51 21.98 -10.09
C TRP A 138 2.47 23.38 -9.46
N LEU A 139 2.47 24.45 -10.27
CA LEU A 139 2.34 25.84 -9.78
C LEU A 139 0.99 26.12 -9.13
N THR A 140 -0.06 25.37 -9.49
CA THR A 140 -1.40 25.51 -8.89
C THR A 140 -1.63 24.50 -7.76
N THR A 141 -0.59 23.76 -7.38
CA THR A 141 -0.65 22.68 -6.40
C THR A 141 0.25 22.99 -5.22
N ARG A 142 -0.23 22.74 -4.00
CA ARG A 142 0.54 22.88 -2.77
C ARG A 142 0.56 21.60 -1.96
N LEU A 143 1.60 21.46 -1.14
CA LEU A 143 1.63 20.46 -0.07
C LEU A 143 1.10 21.12 1.21
N HIS A 144 0.01 20.57 1.72
CA HIS A 144 -0.66 21.05 2.92
C HIS A 144 -0.42 20.06 4.06
N ASP A 145 0.34 20.46 5.08
CA ASP A 145 0.60 19.66 6.28
C ASP A 145 -0.19 20.27 7.45
N GLY A 146 -1.22 19.54 7.88
CA GLY A 146 -2.25 20.10 8.74
C GLY A 146 -2.75 19.14 9.80
N ILE A 147 -3.24 19.74 10.88
CA ILE A 147 -3.88 19.05 11.99
C ILE A 147 -5.39 19.05 11.77
N SER A 148 -5.99 17.87 11.94
CA SER A 148 -7.44 17.66 12.01
C SER A 148 -7.82 17.18 13.41
N ILE A 149 -8.91 17.74 13.95
CA ILE A 149 -9.63 17.16 15.07
C ILE A 149 -10.92 16.57 14.50
N ASP A 150 -11.15 15.27 14.68
CA ASP A 150 -12.32 14.55 14.16
C ASP A 150 -12.61 14.70 12.64
N ALA A 151 -13.83 14.37 12.22
CA ALA A 151 -14.24 14.34 10.81
C ALA A 151 -14.60 15.72 10.25
N SER A 152 -14.81 16.73 11.11
CA SER A 152 -15.24 18.08 10.74
C SER A 152 -14.08 18.96 10.27
N TYR A 153 -12.83 18.55 10.51
CA TYR A 153 -11.60 19.31 10.19
C TYR A 153 -10.77 18.63 9.10
N LEU A 154 -11.41 18.12 8.04
CA LEU A 154 -10.77 17.31 6.99
C LEU A 154 -10.58 18.02 5.63
N THR A 155 -10.87 19.32 5.55
CA THR A 155 -10.82 20.10 4.30
C THR A 155 -9.64 21.07 4.30
N PRO A 156 -8.57 20.77 3.55
CA PRO A 156 -7.39 21.62 3.44
C PRO A 156 -7.71 23.06 3.03
N GLY A 157 -7.24 24.03 3.82
CA GLY A 157 -7.40 25.46 3.55
C GLY A 157 -8.78 26.03 3.90
N THR A 158 -9.61 25.27 4.62
CA THR A 158 -10.93 25.73 5.08
C THR A 158 -11.09 25.54 6.58
N ASN A 159 -10.93 24.31 7.05
CA ASN A 159 -11.16 23.97 8.46
C ASN A 159 -9.97 23.26 9.10
N THR A 160 -8.94 22.87 8.37
CA THR A 160 -7.70 22.34 8.95
C THR A 160 -6.87 23.46 9.59
N LYS A 161 -6.06 23.13 10.60
CA LYS A 161 -5.03 24.03 11.13
C LYS A 161 -3.67 23.63 10.55
N THR A 162 -3.08 24.49 9.73
CA THR A 162 -1.74 24.28 9.17
C THR A 162 -0.67 24.74 10.14
N TRP A 163 0.39 23.93 10.26
CA TRP A 163 1.60 24.33 10.97
C TRP A 163 2.73 24.65 9.98
N TRP A 164 2.67 24.10 8.77
CA TRP A 164 3.61 24.35 7.68
C TRP A 164 2.92 24.24 6.32
N GLU A 165 3.31 25.08 5.35
CA GLU A 165 2.79 25.04 3.98
C GLU A 165 3.88 25.25 2.92
N ARG A 166 3.76 24.56 1.79
CA ARG A 166 4.60 24.78 0.59
C ARG A 166 3.74 25.21 -0.57
N ASP A 167 3.76 26.51 -0.87
CA ASP A 167 3.03 27.13 -1.97
C ASP A 167 4.04 27.81 -2.92
N PRO A 168 4.36 27.18 -4.06
CA PRO A 168 5.30 27.73 -5.03
C PRO A 168 4.82 28.99 -5.73
N TYR A 169 3.50 29.20 -5.85
CA TYR A 169 2.94 30.36 -6.55
C TYR A 169 3.12 31.63 -5.73
N ASN A 170 2.83 31.56 -4.43
CA ASN A 170 2.97 32.69 -3.51
C ASN A 170 4.34 32.73 -2.81
N ASN A 171 5.28 31.84 -3.18
CA ASN A 171 6.59 31.68 -2.56
C ASN A 171 6.54 31.50 -1.03
N VAL A 172 5.56 30.75 -0.53
CA VAL A 172 5.41 30.46 0.91
C VAL A 172 6.24 29.23 1.26
N GLN A 173 7.17 29.42 2.20
CA GLN A 173 7.95 28.37 2.84
C GLN A 173 8.04 28.68 4.34
N SER A 174 7.01 28.30 5.10
CA SER A 174 7.03 28.36 6.57
C SER A 174 6.46 27.09 7.14
#